data_AF-A0AA35ZLL4-F1
#
_entry.id   AF-A0AA35ZLL4-F1
#
_cell.length_a   1.000
_cell.length_b   1.000
_cell.length_c   1.000
_cell.angle_alpha   90.00
_cell.angle_beta   90.00
_cell.angle_gamma   90.00
#
_symmetry.space_group_name_H-M   'P 1'
#
loop_
_entity.id
_entity.type
_entity.pdbx_description
1 polymer ?
#
loop_
_entity_poly.entity_id
_entity_poly.type
_entity_poly.pdbx_seq_one_letter_code
_entity_poly.pdbx_strand_id
1 'polypeptide(L)'
;MTKVTERYNKAKDEHHHMLNPTMEVEFWQGEAARLRQQLQCLQHSNRQLSGEGISRLSVKELQNLENQLETSLKSVRMKKEHIFTEEIKELHRKESLMVQENKELHNKIKLAHQEKAELQKKIYGLWSTNEVNKHHNTSFSLSIDNNLNAPQTDDMAAEAMNLRL
;
A
#
# COMPACT_ATOMS: atom_id res chain seq x y z
N MET A 1 -19.47 17.80 43.86
CA MET A 1 -18.90 18.89 43.04
C MET A 1 -18.31 20.03 43.88
N THR A 2 -18.97 20.48 44.95
CA THR A 2 -18.49 21.58 45.82
C THR A 2 -17.10 21.36 46.43
N LYS A 3 -16.77 20.13 46.87
CA LYS A 3 -15.45 19.80 47.45
C LYS A 3 -14.27 19.90 46.48
N VAL A 4 -14.51 19.87 45.17
CA VAL A 4 -13.45 20.00 44.15
C VAL A 4 -13.23 21.46 43.84
N THR A 5 -14.29 22.25 43.70
CA THR A 5 -14.22 23.71 43.53
C THR A 5 -13.60 24.39 44.74
N GLU A 6 -13.89 23.90 45.95
CA GLU A 6 -13.35 24.45 47.20
C GLU A 6 -11.85 24.12 47.37
N ARG A 7 -11.42 22.91 46.96
CA ARG A 7 -9.99 22.55 46.91
C ARG A 7 -9.23 23.33 45.84
N TYR A 8 -9.86 23.57 44.69
CA TYR A 8 -9.28 24.41 43.64
C TYR A 8 -9.12 25.85 44.10
N ASN A 9 -10.15 26.44 44.72
CA ASN A 9 -10.08 27.79 45.25
C ASN A 9 -9.03 27.90 46.36
N LYS A 10 -8.96 26.93 47.29
CA LYS A 10 -7.92 26.91 48.32
C LYS A 10 -6.50 26.84 47.74
N ALA A 11 -6.26 25.96 46.76
CA ALA A 11 -4.96 25.86 46.10
C ALA A 11 -4.62 27.12 45.28
N LYS A 12 -5.62 27.73 44.64
CA LYS A 12 -5.48 29.00 43.92
C LYS A 12 -5.14 30.16 44.86
N ASP A 13 -5.83 30.25 45.98
CA ASP A 13 -5.62 31.28 47.00
C ASP A 13 -4.26 31.09 47.69
N GLU A 14 -3.84 29.85 47.96
CA GLU A 14 -2.49 29.52 48.43
C GLU A 14 -1.41 29.91 47.41
N HIS A 15 -1.68 29.75 46.10
CA HIS A 15 -0.77 30.19 45.04
C HIS A 15 -0.71 31.73 44.89
N HIS A 16 -1.85 32.42 45.02
CA HIS A 16 -1.93 33.89 45.02
C HIS A 16 -1.35 34.52 46.30
N HIS A 17 -1.30 33.78 47.41
CA HIS A 17 -0.62 34.24 48.62
C HIS A 17 0.91 34.12 48.52
N MET A 18 1.41 33.29 47.60
CA MET A 18 2.85 33.08 47.36
C MET A 18 3.43 34.03 46.31
N LEU A 19 2.61 34.51 45.36
CA LEU A 19 2.96 35.57 44.40
C LEU A 19 1.92 36.69 44.48
N ASN A 20 2.36 37.90 44.87
CA ASN A 20 1.56 39.12 44.68
C ASN A 20 1.10 39.19 43.20
N PRO A 21 -0.15 39.60 42.88
CA PRO A 21 -0.62 39.76 41.50
C PRO A 21 0.35 40.49 40.56
N THR A 22 1.11 41.46 41.08
CA THR A 22 2.18 42.14 40.33
C THR A 22 3.32 41.19 39.94
N MET A 23 3.75 40.30 40.84
CA MET A 23 4.79 39.30 40.57
C MET A 23 4.33 38.26 39.55
N GLU A 24 3.04 37.90 39.53
CA GLU A 24 2.49 36.96 38.55
C GLU A 24 2.50 37.56 37.14
N VAL A 25 2.12 38.84 37.02
CA VAL A 25 2.20 39.57 35.75
C VAL A 25 3.66 39.68 35.27
N GLU A 26 4.59 40.03 36.16
CA GLU A 26 6.03 40.08 35.82
C GLU A 26 6.58 38.72 35.39
N PHE A 27 6.18 37.65 36.08
CA PHE A 27 6.56 36.28 35.73
C PHE A 27 6.08 35.91 34.32
N TRP A 28 4.80 36.09 34.01
CA TRP A 28 4.25 35.77 32.69
C TRP A 28 4.82 36.67 31.58
N GLN A 29 5.12 37.93 31.89
CA GLN A 29 5.78 38.83 30.96
C GLN A 29 7.20 38.36 30.64
N GLY A 30 7.96 37.92 31.65
CA GLY A 30 9.28 37.33 31.49
C GLY A 30 9.24 36.04 30.68
N GLU A 31 8.28 35.16 30.98
CA GLU A 31 8.09 33.91 30.24
C GLU A 31 7.72 34.14 28.77
N ALA A 32 6.81 35.10 28.51
CA ALA A 32 6.47 35.49 27.15
C ALA A 32 7.66 36.10 26.40
N ALA A 33 8.51 36.88 27.07
CA ALA A 33 9.73 37.41 26.47
C ALA A 33 10.71 36.28 26.11
N ARG A 34 10.91 35.33 27.02
CA ARG A 34 11.77 34.14 26.82
C ARG A 34 11.30 33.31 25.61
N LEU A 35 10.00 33.03 25.52
CA LEU A 35 9.42 32.28 24.41
C LEU A 35 9.55 33.02 23.07
N ARG A 36 9.35 34.34 23.05
CA ARG A 36 9.57 35.16 21.84
C ARG A 36 11.02 35.09 21.38
N GLN A 37 11.98 35.15 22.30
CA GLN A 37 13.39 35.03 21.96
C GLN A 37 13.71 33.63 21.38
N GLN A 38 13.19 32.56 21.99
CA GLN A 38 13.36 31.20 21.46
C GLN A 38 12.80 31.05 20.04
N LEU A 39 11.61 31.61 19.79
CA LEU A 39 10.99 31.62 18.47
C LEU A 39 11.86 32.37 17.45
N GLN A 40 12.38 33.55 17.81
CA GLN A 40 13.24 34.33 16.94
C GLN A 40 14.53 33.57 16.58
N CYS A 41 15.16 32.91 17.56
CA CYS A 41 16.34 32.07 17.34
C CYS A 41 16.02 30.91 16.38
N LEU A 42 14.91 30.21 16.58
CA LEU A 42 14.48 29.11 15.71
C LEU A 42 14.20 29.60 14.28
N GLN A 43 13.49 30.71 14.12
CA GLN A 43 13.22 31.30 12.82
C GLN A 43 14.51 31.74 12.10
N HIS A 44 15.46 32.31 12.85
CA HIS A 44 16.75 32.70 12.30
C HIS A 44 17.55 31.48 11.83
N SER A 45 17.62 30.43 12.66
CA SER A 45 18.25 29.17 12.30
C SER A 45 17.61 28.51 11.08
N ASN A 46 16.28 28.50 10.99
CA ASN A 46 15.56 27.96 9.84
C ASN A 46 15.86 28.71 8.54
N ARG A 47 15.92 30.05 8.59
CA ARG A 47 16.32 30.88 7.45
C ARG A 47 17.73 30.54 6.97
N GLN A 48 18.68 30.41 7.89
CA GLN A 48 20.06 30.03 7.56
C GLN A 48 20.12 28.63 6.93
N LEU A 49 19.42 27.64 7.50
CA LEU A 49 19.29 26.30 6.91
C LEU A 49 18.64 26.32 5.52
N SER A 50 17.80 27.32 5.25
CA SER A 50 17.15 27.54 3.95
C SER A 50 18.02 28.34 2.96
N GLY A 51 19.26 28.69 3.33
CA GLY A 51 20.17 29.45 2.47
C GLY A 51 19.99 30.98 2.53
N GLU A 52 19.19 31.50 3.46
CA GLU A 52 18.97 32.93 3.62
C GLU A 52 19.95 33.57 4.61
N GLY A 53 20.33 34.84 4.38
CA GLY A 53 21.16 35.61 5.32
C GLY A 53 22.59 35.09 5.51
N ILE A 54 23.05 34.24 4.61
CA ILE A 54 24.33 33.52 4.66
C ILE A 54 25.54 34.47 4.65
N SER A 55 25.45 35.62 3.97
CA SER A 55 26.54 36.60 3.85
C SER A 55 27.01 37.20 5.17
N ARG A 56 26.23 37.05 6.25
CA ARG A 56 26.55 37.54 7.59
C ARG A 56 27.28 36.51 8.46
N LEU A 57 27.43 35.28 7.97
CA LEU A 57 28.09 34.20 8.68
C LEU A 57 29.61 34.24 8.45
N SER A 58 30.35 33.89 9.49
CA SER A 58 31.78 33.61 9.38
C SER A 58 32.02 32.27 8.66
N VAL A 59 33.25 32.06 8.16
CA VAL A 59 33.66 30.80 7.53
C VAL A 59 33.43 29.59 8.44
N LYS A 60 33.66 29.74 9.74
CA LYS A 60 33.45 28.66 10.72
C LYS A 60 31.97 28.30 10.87
N GLU A 61 31.09 29.31 10.91
CA GLU A 61 29.64 29.09 11.01
C GLU A 61 29.07 28.49 9.73
N LEU A 62 29.57 28.94 8.57
CA LEU A 62 29.28 28.36 7.26
C LEU A 62 29.65 26.87 7.21
N GLN A 63 30.85 26.50 7.63
CA GLN A 63 31.28 25.11 7.65
C GLN A 63 30.39 24.26 8.57
N ASN A 64 30.01 24.79 9.73
CA ASN A 64 29.11 24.09 10.64
C ASN A 64 27.73 23.87 10.02
N LEU A 65 27.19 24.89 9.34
CA LEU A 65 25.91 24.82 8.64
C LEU A 65 25.95 23.79 7.51
N GLU A 66 27.01 23.79 6.71
CA GLU A 66 27.24 22.81 5.64
C GLU A 66 27.29 21.38 6.20
N ASN A 67 28.10 21.14 7.23
CA ASN A 67 28.21 19.82 7.87
C ASN A 67 26.87 19.33 8.43
N GLN A 68 26.07 20.23 9.02
CA GLN A 68 24.74 19.92 9.52
C GLN A 68 23.78 19.53 8.38
N LEU A 69 23.78 20.31 7.29
CA LEU A 69 22.96 20.03 6.12
C LEU A 69 23.35 18.71 5.46
N GLU A 70 24.64 18.47 5.25
CA GLU A 70 25.18 17.24 4.68
C GLU A 70 24.79 16.02 5.51
N THR A 71 24.97 16.08 6.83
CA THR A 71 24.63 14.98 7.74
C THR A 71 23.13 14.68 7.71
N SER A 72 22.29 15.73 7.72
CA SER A 72 20.83 15.57 7.67
C SER A 72 20.38 14.98 6.32
N LEU A 73 20.96 15.47 5.21
CA LEU A 73 20.64 15.03 3.87
C LEU A 73 21.05 13.56 3.66
N LYS A 74 22.23 13.18 4.15
CA LYS A 74 22.70 11.80 4.16
C LYS A 74 21.71 10.90 4.92
N SER A 75 21.28 11.34 6.10
CA SER A 75 20.29 10.61 6.92
C SER A 75 18.96 10.42 6.20
N VAL A 76 18.45 11.48 5.56
CA VAL A 76 17.22 11.43 4.75
C VAL A 76 17.37 10.47 3.57
N ARG A 77 18.49 10.55 2.83
CA ARG A 77 18.78 9.67 1.70
C ARG A 77 18.84 8.20 2.12
N MET A 78 19.60 7.88 3.17
CA MET A 78 19.70 6.51 3.70
C MET A 78 18.33 5.96 4.10
N LYS A 79 17.49 6.77 4.76
CA LYS A 79 16.14 6.35 5.14
C LYS A 79 15.25 6.10 3.91
N LYS A 80 15.30 6.96 2.89
CA LYS A 80 14.57 6.77 1.63
C LYS A 80 15.03 5.52 0.89
N GLU A 81 16.33 5.32 0.78
CA GLU A 81 16.94 4.16 0.13
C GLU A 81 16.52 2.85 0.83
N HIS A 82 16.54 2.83 2.16
CA HIS A 82 16.07 1.69 2.93
C HIS A 82 14.58 1.40 2.64
N ILE A 83 13.71 2.40 2.71
CA ILE A 83 12.27 2.23 2.44
C ILE A 83 12.04 1.68 1.03
N PHE A 84 12.66 2.29 0.01
CA PHE A 84 12.48 1.84 -1.37
C PHE A 84 13.06 0.45 -1.61
N THR A 85 14.18 0.11 -0.99
CA THR A 85 14.75 -1.23 -1.08
C THR A 85 13.80 -2.28 -0.51
N GLU A 86 13.19 -2.01 0.64
CA GLU A 86 12.21 -2.93 1.23
C GLU A 86 10.92 -3.02 0.40
N GLU A 87 10.45 -1.91 -0.17
CA GLU A 87 9.29 -1.90 -1.06
C GLU A 87 9.55 -2.71 -2.35
N ILE A 88 10.71 -2.55 -2.98
CA ILE A 88 11.11 -3.33 -4.16
C ILE A 88 11.16 -4.82 -3.83
N LYS A 89 11.73 -5.21 -2.69
CA LYS A 89 11.77 -6.62 -2.25
C LYS A 89 10.37 -7.20 -2.07
N GLU A 90 9.48 -6.44 -1.43
CA GLU A 90 8.10 -6.89 -1.22
C GLU A 90 7.32 -7.02 -2.53
N LEU A 91 7.53 -6.09 -3.48
CA LEU A 91 6.94 -6.17 -4.81
C LEU A 91 7.44 -7.40 -5.58
N HIS A 92 8.75 -7.67 -5.61
CA HIS A 92 9.28 -8.88 -6.23
C HIS A 92 8.74 -10.16 -5.58
N ARG A 93 8.56 -10.17 -4.26
CA ARG A 93 7.96 -11.31 -3.56
C ARG A 93 6.52 -11.55 -4.01
N LYS A 94 5.71 -10.48 -4.12
CA LYS A 94 4.32 -10.55 -4.61
C LYS A 94 4.27 -11.00 -6.06
N GLU A 95 5.11 -10.44 -6.92
CA GLU A 95 5.23 -10.85 -8.33
C GLU A 95 5.52 -12.35 -8.44
N SER A 96 6.52 -12.86 -7.71
CA SER A 96 6.87 -14.27 -7.70
C SER A 96 5.70 -15.18 -7.29
N LEU A 97 4.96 -14.78 -6.24
CA LEU A 97 3.76 -15.51 -5.81
C LEU A 97 2.66 -15.51 -6.88
N MET A 98 2.39 -14.36 -7.50
CA MET A 98 1.38 -14.23 -8.55
C MET A 98 1.76 -15.06 -9.79
N VAL A 99 3.03 -15.04 -10.19
CA VAL A 99 3.53 -15.86 -11.30
C VAL A 99 3.34 -17.35 -11.00
N GLN A 100 3.65 -17.77 -9.79
CA GLN A 100 3.48 -19.16 -9.37
C GLN A 100 2.00 -19.58 -9.35
N GLU A 101 1.13 -18.78 -8.76
CA GLU A 101 -0.32 -19.04 -8.71
C GLU A 101 -0.90 -19.09 -10.14
N ASN A 102 -0.52 -18.13 -10.99
CA ASN A 102 -0.98 -18.09 -12.37
C ASN A 102 -0.55 -19.34 -13.15
N LYS A 103 0.68 -19.81 -12.96
CA LYS A 103 1.16 -21.07 -13.55
C LYS A 103 0.35 -22.28 -13.08
N GLU A 104 0.03 -22.33 -11.80
CA GLU A 104 -0.80 -23.41 -11.24
C GLU A 104 -2.22 -23.40 -11.81
N LEU A 105 -2.84 -22.22 -11.94
CA LEU A 105 -4.16 -22.08 -12.56
C LEU A 105 -4.15 -22.50 -14.03
N HIS A 106 -3.14 -22.08 -14.80
CA HIS A 106 -2.97 -22.52 -16.19
C HIS A 106 -2.86 -24.05 -16.30
N ASN A 107 -2.11 -24.68 -15.41
CA ASN A 107 -1.99 -26.14 -15.38
C ASN A 107 -3.33 -26.82 -15.05
N LYS A 108 -4.08 -26.30 -14.07
CA LYS A 108 -5.42 -26.82 -13.72
C LYS A 108 -6.40 -26.71 -14.88
N ILE A 109 -6.41 -25.57 -15.59
CA ILE A 109 -7.23 -25.37 -16.78
C ILE A 109 -6.86 -26.38 -17.86
N LYS A 110 -5.56 -26.58 -18.12
CA LYS A 110 -5.09 -27.55 -19.10
C LYS A 110 -5.55 -28.98 -18.79
N LEU A 111 -5.45 -29.40 -17.53
CA LEU A 111 -5.91 -30.72 -17.08
C LEU A 111 -7.43 -30.87 -17.24
N ALA A 112 -8.21 -29.88 -16.81
CA ALA A 112 -9.67 -29.90 -16.96
C ALA A 112 -10.11 -30.00 -18.43
N HIS A 113 -9.42 -29.30 -19.35
CA HIS A 113 -9.67 -29.43 -20.78
C HIS A 113 -9.34 -30.82 -21.32
N GLN A 114 -8.24 -31.43 -20.87
CA GLN A 114 -7.87 -32.78 -21.26
C GLN A 114 -8.91 -33.80 -20.77
N GLU A 115 -9.30 -33.73 -19.49
CA GLU A 115 -10.33 -34.59 -18.92
C GLU A 115 -11.67 -34.46 -19.66
N LYS A 116 -12.08 -33.22 -19.97
CA LYS A 116 -13.27 -32.95 -20.77
C LYS A 116 -13.20 -33.61 -22.15
N ALA A 117 -12.06 -33.50 -22.85
CA ALA A 117 -11.88 -34.11 -24.16
C ALA A 117 -11.91 -35.65 -24.09
N GLU A 118 -11.32 -36.24 -23.06
CA GLU A 118 -11.36 -37.69 -22.83
C GLU A 118 -12.79 -38.18 -22.54
N LEU A 119 -13.56 -37.45 -21.74
CA LEU A 119 -14.97 -37.76 -21.48
C LEU A 119 -15.82 -37.65 -22.75
N GLN A 120 -15.62 -36.61 -23.56
CA GLN A 120 -16.31 -36.45 -24.84
C GLN A 120 -16.01 -37.62 -25.80
N LYS A 121 -14.74 -38.04 -25.87
CA LYS A 121 -14.34 -39.22 -26.67
C LYS A 121 -15.01 -40.51 -26.18
N LYS A 122 -15.10 -40.71 -24.85
CA LYS A 122 -15.78 -41.87 -24.25
C LYS A 122 -17.28 -41.87 -24.57
N ILE A 123 -17.96 -40.72 -24.46
CA ILE A 123 -19.38 -40.58 -24.78
C ILE A 123 -19.64 -40.95 -26.25
N TYR A 124 -18.84 -40.40 -27.17
CA TYR A 124 -18.96 -40.71 -28.60
C TYR A 124 -18.74 -42.20 -28.89
N GLY A 125 -17.71 -42.81 -28.30
CA GLY A 125 -17.46 -44.26 -28.45
C GLY A 125 -18.59 -45.14 -27.90
N LEU A 126 -19.27 -44.71 -26.82
CA LEU A 126 -20.43 -45.41 -26.26
C LEU A 126 -21.65 -45.32 -27.19
N TRP A 127 -21.88 -44.15 -27.80
CA TRP A 127 -22.97 -43.95 -28.75
C TRP A 127 -22.78 -44.76 -30.03
N SER A 128 -21.55 -44.84 -30.57
CA SER A 128 -21.25 -45.69 -31.73
C SER A 128 -21.41 -47.20 -31.46
N THR A 129 -21.13 -47.67 -30.24
CA THR A 129 -21.34 -49.09 -29.87
C THR A 129 -22.82 -49.41 -29.62
N ASN A 130 -23.60 -48.46 -29.10
CA ASN A 130 -25.05 -48.63 -28.95
C ASN A 130 -25.80 -48.65 -30.28
N GLU A 131 -25.35 -47.91 -31.31
CA GLU A 131 -25.94 -47.97 -32.66
C GLU A 131 -25.74 -49.34 -33.32
N VAL A 132 -24.57 -49.97 -33.14
CA VAL A 132 -24.33 -51.35 -33.63
C VAL A 132 -25.22 -52.36 -32.91
N ASN A 133 -25.49 -52.17 -31.61
CA ASN A 133 -26.35 -53.05 -30.81
C ASN A 133 -27.86 -52.83 -31.04
N LYS A 134 -28.26 -51.68 -31.61
CA LYS A 134 -29.66 -51.34 -31.90
C LYS A 134 -30.22 -52.12 -33.09
N HIS A 135 -29.35 -52.63 -33.96
CA HIS A 135 -29.74 -53.50 -35.09
C HIS A 135 -30.14 -54.93 -34.67
N HIS A 136 -30.12 -55.26 -33.38
CA HIS A 136 -30.56 -56.58 -32.89
C HIS A 136 -31.88 -56.51 -32.12
N ASN A 137 -32.38 -55.31 -31.81
CA ASN A 137 -33.64 -55.10 -31.08
C ASN A 137 -34.27 -53.77 -31.46
N THR A 138 -35.01 -53.70 -32.57
CA THR A 138 -36.06 -52.69 -32.75
C THR A 138 -37.18 -53.28 -33.60
N SER A 139 -38.18 -53.87 -32.93
CA SER A 139 -39.56 -53.79 -33.41
C SER A 139 -40.20 -52.63 -32.66
N PHE A 140 -40.82 -51.74 -33.44
CA PHE A 140 -41.52 -50.49 -33.10
C PHE A 140 -40.70 -49.20 -33.01
N SER A 141 -40.90 -48.41 -34.06
CA SER A 141 -40.48 -47.03 -34.36
C SER A 141 -41.04 -46.01 -33.38
N LEU A 142 -40.28 -44.95 -33.11
CA LEU A 142 -40.77 -43.56 -32.99
C LEU A 142 -39.62 -42.58 -33.30
N SER A 143 -39.80 -41.78 -34.35
CA SER A 143 -38.90 -40.72 -34.80
C SER A 143 -38.93 -39.52 -33.85
N ILE A 144 -37.76 -38.96 -33.51
CA ILE A 144 -37.63 -37.58 -33.04
C ILE A 144 -36.45 -36.95 -33.78
N ASP A 145 -36.78 -36.06 -34.71
CA ASP A 145 -35.86 -35.10 -35.31
C ASP A 145 -35.33 -34.16 -34.24
N ASN A 146 -34.02 -33.90 -34.21
CA ASN A 146 -33.50 -32.63 -33.72
C ASN A 146 -32.13 -32.32 -34.33
N ASN A 147 -32.19 -31.32 -35.19
CA ASN A 147 -31.13 -30.55 -35.83
C ASN A 147 -30.12 -30.02 -34.78
N LEU A 148 -28.82 -30.31 -34.94
CA LEU A 148 -27.76 -29.72 -34.13
C LEU A 148 -26.68 -29.12 -35.03
N ASN A 149 -26.80 -27.83 -35.27
CA ASN A 149 -25.72 -26.98 -35.80
C ASN A 149 -24.46 -27.14 -34.95
N ALA A 150 -23.33 -27.40 -35.61
CA ALA A 150 -22.00 -27.29 -34.99
C ALA A 150 -21.62 -25.80 -34.85
N PRO A 151 -21.13 -25.33 -33.69
CA PRO A 151 -20.49 -24.02 -33.60
C PRO A 151 -19.07 -24.11 -34.14
N GLN A 152 -18.78 -23.23 -35.09
CA GLN A 152 -17.48 -23.05 -35.74
C GLN A 152 -16.39 -22.70 -34.72
N THR A 153 -15.26 -23.36 -34.84
CA THR A 153 -13.99 -23.00 -34.21
C THR A 153 -13.39 -21.83 -34.97
N ASP A 154 -13.50 -20.61 -34.46
CA ASP A 154 -12.64 -19.48 -34.82
C ASP A 154 -12.89 -18.35 -33.82
N ASP A 155 -12.06 -18.23 -32.77
CA ASP A 155 -11.68 -16.91 -32.21
C ASP A 155 -10.64 -16.90 -31.07
N MET A 156 -10.08 -18.03 -30.62
CA MET A 156 -9.18 -18.01 -29.44
C MET A 156 -7.71 -17.64 -29.72
N ALA A 157 -7.33 -17.33 -30.96
CA ALA A 157 -5.94 -17.03 -31.31
C ALA A 157 -5.56 -15.54 -31.18
N ALA A 158 -6.52 -14.62 -31.06
CA ALA A 158 -6.24 -13.18 -31.14
C ALA A 158 -5.79 -12.54 -29.82
N GLU A 159 -5.98 -13.19 -28.66
CA GLU A 159 -5.74 -12.54 -27.36
C GLU A 159 -4.35 -12.87 -26.74
N ALA A 160 -3.56 -13.73 -27.39
CA ALA A 160 -2.23 -14.14 -26.94
C ALA A 160 -1.11 -13.10 -27.17
N MET A 161 -1.41 -11.94 -27.77
CA MET A 161 -0.40 -10.91 -28.10
C MET A 161 -0.32 -9.71 -27.15
N ASN A 162 -1.15 -9.60 -26.10
CA ASN A 162 -1.22 -8.38 -25.29
C ASN A 162 -0.46 -8.38 -23.95
N LEU A 163 0.43 -9.34 -23.69
CA LEU A 163 1.28 -9.30 -22.49
C LEU A 163 2.76 -9.54 -22.84
N ARG A 164 3.35 -8.53 -23.49
CA ARG A 164 4.79 -8.25 -23.47
C ARG A 164 5.01 -6.79 -23.09
N LEU A 165 5.16 -6.55 -21.79
CA LEU A 165 6.01 -5.50 -21.23
C LEU A 165 6.75 -6.13 -20.06
#